data_AF-A0A7J0GKM2-F1
#
_entry.id   AF-A0A7J0GKM2-F1
#
_cell.length_a   1.000
_cell.length_b   1.000
_cell.length_c   1.000
_cell.angle_alpha   90.00
_cell.angle_beta   90.00
_cell.angle_gamma   90.00
#
_symmetry.space_group_name_H-M   'P 1'
#
loop_
_entity.id
_entity.type
_entity.pdbx_description
1 polymer ?
#
loop_
_entity_poly.entity_id
_entity_poly.type
_entity_poly.pdbx_seq_one_letter_code
_entity_poly.pdbx_strand_id
1 'polypeptide(L)'
;MATGLWKNVGNQVIFYQTQPQKVLMSRSKELRERARELPDDYYVVLVGDMITEEALPTYQTMLNTLDGVRDETGASLSSWAVWTRAWTAEENRHGDLLNKYLYLCGRVDMKQIEKTIQYLIGSGMDPRTENSPYLGFIYTSFQERERPSFPMGTLPADEKRHETAYTKIVEKLLEIDPDGTVLAIADMMRKKISMPAHLMYDGQDEQPLRTLLFCCTAARSLHCQGLR
;
A
#
# COMPACT_ATOMS: atom_id res chain seq x y z
N MET A 1 -3.62 -20.18 25.23
CA MET A 1 -3.32 -18.92 25.94
C MET A 1 -2.08 -18.32 25.30
N ALA A 2 -2.17 -17.11 24.74
CA ALA A 2 -1.00 -16.43 24.18
C ALA A 2 -0.09 -16.00 25.32
N THR A 3 1.16 -16.45 25.34
CA THR A 3 2.18 -16.03 26.30
C THR A 3 2.87 -14.79 25.73
N GLY A 4 2.65 -13.61 26.31
CA GLY A 4 3.36 -12.39 25.92
C GLY A 4 4.77 -12.33 26.51
N LEU A 5 5.74 -11.79 25.76
CA LEU A 5 7.09 -11.52 26.24
C LEU A 5 7.19 -10.04 26.64
N TRP A 6 7.61 -9.77 27.88
CA TRP A 6 7.86 -8.43 28.37
C TRP A 6 9.28 -8.02 28.00
N LYS A 7 9.44 -6.96 27.21
CA LYS A 7 10.73 -6.28 27.06
C LYS A 7 10.57 -4.81 27.45
N ASN A 8 11.32 -4.39 28.46
CA ASN A 8 11.47 -2.98 28.77
C ASN A 8 12.43 -2.35 27.75
N VAL A 9 11.94 -1.38 27.00
CA VAL A 9 12.77 -0.50 26.17
C VAL A 9 12.53 0.92 26.71
N GLY A 10 13.38 1.34 27.65
CA GLY A 10 13.18 2.60 28.39
C GLY A 10 11.95 2.58 29.32
N ASN A 11 11.26 3.72 29.45
CA ASN A 11 10.07 3.91 30.28
C ASN A 11 8.75 3.40 29.64
N GLN A 12 8.83 2.65 28.54
CA GLN A 12 7.66 2.06 27.90
C GLN A 12 7.70 0.53 27.97
N VAL A 13 6.56 -0.05 28.35
CA VAL A 13 6.33 -1.50 28.32
C VAL A 13 5.67 -1.84 26.99
N ILE A 14 6.39 -2.52 26.11
CA ILE A 14 5.87 -2.95 24.80
C ILE A 14 5.44 -4.41 24.89
N PHE A 15 4.18 -4.68 24.58
CA PHE A 15 3.63 -6.05 24.52
C PHE A 15 3.92 -6.68 23.17
N TYR A 16 4.74 -7.74 23.16
CA TYR A 16 4.85 -8.63 22.01
C TYR A 16 4.01 -9.88 22.25
N GLN A 17 3.02 -10.14 21.39
CA GLN A 17 2.34 -11.43 21.37
C GLN A 17 3.28 -12.48 20.77
N THR A 18 3.84 -13.35 21.60
CA THR A 18 4.68 -14.46 21.13
C THR A 18 3.92 -15.77 21.17
N GLN A 19 3.73 -16.39 20.02
CA GLN A 19 3.14 -17.74 19.93
C GLN A 19 4.23 -18.80 20.11
N PRO A 20 3.91 -19.97 20.71
CA PRO A 20 4.86 -21.07 20.80
C PRO A 20 5.35 -21.50 19.40
N GLN A 21 6.65 -21.75 19.24
CA GLN A 21 7.27 -22.01 17.93
C GLN A 21 6.64 -23.19 17.16
N LYS A 22 6.18 -24.23 17.87
CA LYS A 22 5.45 -25.36 17.26
C LYS A 22 4.12 -24.94 16.62
N VAL A 23 3.38 -24.02 17.26
CA VAL A 23 2.10 -23.50 16.76
C VAL A 23 2.35 -22.60 15.54
N LEU A 24 3.43 -21.83 15.55
CA LEU A 24 3.84 -21.03 14.40
C LEU A 24 4.17 -21.92 13.19
N MET A 25 4.96 -22.97 13.39
CA MET A 25 5.32 -23.91 12.32
C MET A 25 4.10 -24.61 11.71
N SER A 26 3.14 -25.07 12.53
CA SER A 26 1.93 -25.72 12.01
C SER A 26 1.07 -24.75 11.20
N ARG A 27 0.88 -23.52 11.69
CA ARG A 27 0.12 -22.47 10.98
C ARG A 27 0.78 -22.05 9.66
N SER A 28 2.11 -21.94 9.64
CA SER A 28 2.85 -21.64 8.41
C SER A 28 2.70 -22.76 7.38
N LYS A 29 2.64 -24.02 7.82
CA LYS A 29 2.40 -25.16 6.92
C LYS A 29 1.01 -25.10 6.30
N GLU A 30 -0.02 -24.89 7.12
CA GLU A 30 -1.42 -24.74 6.67
C GLU A 30 -1.59 -23.56 5.69
N LEU A 31 -0.92 -22.43 5.95
CA LEU A 31 -0.90 -21.29 5.03
C LEU A 31 -0.30 -21.67 3.68
N ARG A 32 0.83 -22.37 3.67
CA ARG A 32 1.50 -22.82 2.44
C ARG A 32 0.69 -23.85 1.68
N GLU A 33 -0.04 -24.72 2.37
CA GLU A 33 -0.93 -25.71 1.75
C GLU A 33 -2.06 -25.00 0.98
N ARG A 34 -2.76 -24.05 1.61
CA ARG A 34 -3.80 -23.24 0.94
C ARG A 34 -3.24 -22.37 -0.19
N ALA A 35 -2.06 -21.80 0.00
CA ALA A 35 -1.38 -20.98 -1.01
C ALA A 35 -1.04 -21.74 -2.31
N ARG A 36 -0.89 -23.07 -2.25
CA ARG A 36 -0.64 -23.89 -3.46
C ARG A 36 -1.86 -24.05 -4.34
N GLU A 37 -3.06 -23.88 -3.79
CA GLU A 37 -4.32 -24.03 -4.53
C GLU A 37 -4.67 -22.77 -5.34
N LEU A 38 -4.03 -21.64 -5.03
CA LEU A 38 -4.25 -20.38 -5.74
C LEU A 38 -3.40 -20.30 -7.02
N PRO A 39 -3.97 -19.83 -8.14
CA PRO A 39 -3.28 -19.75 -9.42
C PRO A 39 -2.19 -18.66 -9.40
N ASP A 40 -1.18 -18.79 -10.27
CA ASP A 40 -0.10 -17.80 -10.35
C ASP A 40 -0.62 -16.41 -10.76
N ASP A 41 -1.64 -16.35 -11.61
CA ASP A 41 -2.28 -15.09 -12.03
C ASP A 41 -2.82 -14.30 -10.82
N TYR A 42 -3.29 -15.00 -9.78
CA TYR A 42 -3.71 -14.38 -8.52
C TYR A 42 -2.52 -13.74 -7.80
N TYR A 43 -1.36 -14.42 -7.77
CA TYR A 43 -0.16 -13.90 -7.14
C TYR A 43 0.44 -12.72 -7.90
N VAL A 44 0.35 -12.70 -9.23
CA VAL A 44 0.79 -11.55 -10.05
C VAL A 44 0.07 -10.27 -9.63
N VAL A 45 -1.26 -10.34 -9.46
CA VAL A 45 -2.06 -9.19 -9.01
C VAL A 45 -1.73 -8.85 -7.55
N LEU A 46 -1.73 -9.83 -6.66
CA LEU A 46 -1.48 -9.61 -5.23
C LEU A 46 -0.09 -9.01 -4.94
N VAL A 47 0.92 -9.40 -5.74
CA VAL A 47 2.26 -8.80 -5.67
C VAL A 47 2.23 -7.35 -6.13
N GLY A 48 1.48 -7.04 -7.19
CA GLY A 48 1.30 -5.67 -7.66
C GLY A 48 0.65 -4.76 -6.62
N ASP A 49 -0.38 -5.26 -5.96
CA ASP A 49 -1.03 -4.56 -4.86
C ASP A 49 -0.05 -4.34 -3.72
N MET A 50 0.66 -5.39 -3.27
CA MET A 50 1.64 -5.27 -2.18
C MET A 50 2.78 -4.29 -2.48
N ILE A 51 3.32 -4.29 -3.71
CA ILE A 51 4.36 -3.33 -4.10
C ILE A 51 3.83 -1.89 -4.05
N THR A 52 2.57 -1.70 -4.44
CA THR A 52 1.89 -0.40 -4.36
C THR A 52 1.72 0.01 -2.89
N GLU A 53 1.27 -0.90 -2.01
CA GLU A 53 1.19 -0.65 -0.56
C GLU A 53 2.52 -0.20 0.06
N GLU A 54 3.61 -0.86 -0.30
CA GLU A 54 4.94 -0.58 0.28
C GLU A 54 5.52 0.77 -0.19
N ALA A 55 4.99 1.36 -1.26
CA ALA A 55 5.38 2.69 -1.73
C ALA A 55 4.73 3.85 -0.91
N LEU A 56 4.15 3.54 0.24
CA LEU A 56 3.52 4.47 1.17
C LEU A 56 4.30 5.78 1.46
N PRO A 57 5.64 5.80 1.60
CA PRO A 57 6.38 7.06 1.79
C PRO A 57 6.12 8.09 0.68
N THR A 58 5.94 7.63 -0.56
CA THR A 58 5.60 8.49 -1.71
C THR A 58 4.20 9.10 -1.53
N TYR A 59 3.24 8.36 -1.00
CA TYR A 59 1.85 8.83 -0.85
C TYR A 59 1.71 9.85 0.28
N GLN A 60 2.38 9.60 1.42
CA GLN A 60 2.46 10.60 2.48
C GLN A 60 3.16 11.88 2.00
N THR A 61 4.23 11.72 1.21
CA THR A 61 4.93 12.87 0.61
C THR A 61 4.00 13.65 -0.30
N MET A 62 3.23 12.98 -1.16
CA MET A 62 2.24 13.60 -2.04
C MET A 62 1.22 14.44 -1.25
N LEU A 63 0.62 13.89 -0.19
CA LEU A 63 -0.29 14.65 0.67
C LEU A 63 0.38 15.87 1.30
N ASN A 64 1.64 15.74 1.70
CA ASN A 64 2.44 16.84 2.24
C ASN A 64 2.99 17.82 1.18
N THR A 65 2.70 17.60 -0.11
CA THR A 65 2.93 18.61 -1.15
C THR A 65 1.74 19.54 -1.34
N LEU A 66 0.56 19.19 -0.80
CA LEU A 66 -0.68 19.92 -1.04
C LEU A 66 -0.75 21.20 -0.21
N ASP A 67 -0.99 22.32 -0.89
CA ASP A 67 -1.08 23.64 -0.28
C ASP A 67 -2.27 23.72 0.69
N GLY A 68 -2.05 24.40 1.83
CA GLY A 68 -3.06 24.59 2.87
C GLY A 68 -3.32 23.38 3.78
N VAL A 69 -2.84 22.19 3.43
CA VAL A 69 -3.11 20.95 4.20
C VAL A 69 -1.86 20.19 4.63
N ARG A 70 -0.69 20.48 4.05
CA ARG A 70 0.57 19.81 4.38
C ARG A 70 0.99 19.94 5.86
N ASP A 71 1.75 18.95 6.32
CA ASP A 71 2.39 18.99 7.64
C ASP A 71 3.71 19.78 7.61
N GLU A 72 3.69 20.99 8.14
CA GLU A 72 4.85 21.91 8.13
C GLU A 72 6.03 21.46 9.00
N THR A 73 5.80 20.55 9.97
CA THR A 73 6.84 20.19 10.96
C THR A 73 7.06 18.69 11.12
N GLY A 74 6.23 17.86 10.49
CA GLY A 74 6.14 16.41 10.75
C GLY A 74 5.40 16.06 12.04
N ALA A 75 4.96 17.06 12.80
CA ALA A 75 4.18 16.91 14.03
C ALA A 75 3.18 18.06 14.22
N SER A 76 2.78 18.75 13.15
CA SER A 76 1.82 19.85 13.22
C SER A 76 0.50 19.37 13.84
N LEU A 77 -0.11 20.23 14.66
CA LEU A 77 -1.38 19.95 15.33
C LEU A 77 -2.59 20.31 14.46
N SER A 78 -2.39 20.77 13.22
CA SER A 78 -3.50 21.01 12.29
C SER A 78 -4.26 19.70 12.03
N SER A 79 -5.58 19.77 11.90
CA SER A 79 -6.41 18.59 11.64
C SER A 79 -5.98 17.85 10.37
N TRP A 80 -5.52 18.57 9.36
CA TRP A 80 -4.99 18.01 8.12
C TRP A 80 -3.71 17.20 8.32
N ALA A 81 -2.76 17.71 9.11
CA ALA A 81 -1.52 17.01 9.42
C ALA A 81 -1.79 15.78 10.32
N VAL A 82 -2.70 15.91 11.29
CA VAL A 82 -3.17 14.80 12.13
C VAL A 82 -3.81 13.70 11.28
N TRP A 83 -4.69 14.07 10.35
CA TRP A 83 -5.28 13.13 9.40
C TRP A 83 -4.20 12.43 8.57
N THR A 84 -3.30 13.18 7.94
CA THR A 84 -2.24 12.63 7.08
C THR A 84 -1.41 11.61 7.83
N ARG A 85 -0.95 11.91 9.04
CA ARG A 85 -0.15 10.97 9.86
C ARG A 85 -0.97 9.76 10.31
N ALA A 86 -2.23 9.95 10.70
CA ALA A 86 -3.11 8.86 11.13
C ALA A 86 -3.46 7.91 9.97
N TRP A 87 -3.82 8.46 8.82
CA TRP A 87 -4.05 7.71 7.58
C TRP A 87 -2.81 6.91 7.20
N THR A 88 -1.63 7.53 7.15
CA THR A 88 -0.37 6.81 6.87
C THR A 88 -0.10 5.69 7.88
N ALA A 89 -0.40 5.89 9.16
CA ALA A 89 -0.24 4.85 10.18
C ALA A 89 -1.22 3.67 9.98
N GLU A 90 -2.43 3.91 9.47
CA GLU A 90 -3.37 2.85 9.11
C GLU A 90 -2.89 2.08 7.87
N GLU A 91 -2.52 2.82 6.81
CA GLU A 91 -2.02 2.27 5.53
C GLU A 91 -0.76 1.42 5.69
N ASN A 92 0.15 1.79 6.60
CA ASN A 92 1.37 1.02 6.84
C ASN A 92 1.08 -0.46 7.16
N ARG A 93 -0.06 -0.74 7.81
CA ARG A 93 -0.45 -2.11 8.17
C ARG A 93 -0.80 -2.97 6.96
N HIS A 94 -1.17 -2.36 5.84
CA HIS A 94 -1.60 -3.04 4.62
C HIS A 94 -0.40 -3.72 3.96
N GLY A 95 0.65 -2.95 3.65
CA GLY A 95 1.93 -3.47 3.16
C GLY A 95 2.53 -4.49 4.13
N ASP A 96 2.55 -4.17 5.43
CA ASP A 96 3.05 -5.06 6.48
C ASP A 96 2.38 -6.45 6.50
N LEU A 97 1.07 -6.50 6.23
CA LEU A 97 0.30 -7.74 6.22
C LEU A 97 0.56 -8.53 4.93
N LEU A 98 0.48 -7.87 3.78
CA LEU A 98 0.68 -8.49 2.47
C LEU A 98 2.12 -9.00 2.30
N ASN A 99 3.12 -8.22 2.72
CA ASN A 99 4.52 -8.60 2.68
C ASN A 99 4.77 -9.88 3.48
N LYS A 100 4.31 -9.93 4.74
CA LYS A 100 4.44 -11.12 5.59
C LYS A 100 3.69 -12.32 5.02
N TYR A 101 2.52 -12.12 4.43
CA TYR A 101 1.79 -13.19 3.75
C TYR A 101 2.58 -13.75 2.57
N LEU A 102 3.06 -12.89 1.67
CA LEU A 102 3.81 -13.28 0.46
C LEU A 102 5.14 -13.96 0.83
N TYR A 103 5.84 -13.44 1.84
CA TYR A 103 7.06 -14.06 2.38
C TYR A 103 6.78 -15.48 2.92
N LEU A 104 5.72 -15.66 3.70
CA LEU A 104 5.40 -16.95 4.32
C LEU A 104 4.82 -17.97 3.32
N CYS A 105 4.06 -17.52 2.31
CA CYS A 105 3.39 -18.40 1.37
C CYS A 105 4.37 -19.17 0.47
N GLY A 106 5.56 -18.62 0.22
CA GLY A 106 6.63 -19.27 -0.55
C GLY A 106 6.28 -19.49 -2.02
N ARG A 107 5.37 -18.67 -2.57
CA ARG A 107 4.91 -18.76 -3.98
C ARG A 107 5.57 -17.73 -4.90
N VAL A 108 6.30 -16.75 -4.35
CA VAL A 108 6.86 -15.59 -5.07
C VAL A 108 8.34 -15.38 -4.73
N ASP A 109 9.05 -14.62 -5.58
CA ASP A 109 10.45 -14.23 -5.33
C ASP A 109 10.52 -12.90 -4.57
N MET A 110 10.69 -12.98 -3.25
CA MET A 110 10.76 -11.80 -2.38
C MET A 110 11.94 -10.89 -2.72
N LYS A 111 13.07 -11.42 -3.20
CA LYS A 111 14.24 -10.60 -3.54
C LYS A 111 13.93 -9.71 -4.74
N GLN A 112 13.22 -10.24 -5.73
CA GLN A 112 12.79 -9.46 -6.88
C GLN A 112 11.72 -8.43 -6.51
N ILE A 113 10.81 -8.79 -5.60
CA ILE A 113 9.80 -7.86 -5.10
C ILE A 113 10.45 -6.69 -4.33
N GLU A 114 11.34 -6.97 -3.38
CA GLU A 114 12.06 -5.95 -2.60
C GLU A 114 12.85 -4.98 -3.50
N LYS A 115 13.51 -5.51 -4.55
CA LYS A 115 14.20 -4.68 -5.54
C LYS A 115 13.23 -3.78 -6.31
N THR A 116 12.06 -4.30 -6.66
CA THR A 116 11.01 -3.54 -7.36
C THR A 116 10.44 -2.43 -6.49
N ILE A 117 10.18 -2.70 -5.20
CA ILE A 117 9.78 -1.69 -4.21
C ILE A 117 10.83 -0.59 -4.11
N GLN A 118 12.11 -0.97 -4.02
CA GLN A 118 13.21 0.00 -3.94
C GLN A 118 13.26 0.92 -5.17
N TYR A 119 13.10 0.37 -6.38
CA TYR A 119 13.02 1.19 -7.60
C TYR A 119 11.80 2.10 -7.60
N LEU A 120 10.63 1.58 -7.20
CA LEU A 120 9.39 2.37 -7.22
C LEU A 120 9.47 3.55 -6.24
N ILE A 121 9.90 3.32 -5.00
CA ILE A 121 10.08 4.39 -4.01
C ILE A 121 11.12 5.41 -4.51
N GLY A 122 12.24 4.94 -5.08
CA GLY A 122 13.27 5.81 -5.64
C GLY A 122 12.82 6.62 -6.86
N SER A 123 11.87 6.09 -7.64
CA SER A 123 11.27 6.78 -8.79
C SER A 123 10.19 7.77 -8.38
N GLY A 124 9.51 7.50 -7.26
CA GLY A 124 8.37 8.27 -6.81
C GLY A 124 7.17 8.14 -7.76
N MET A 125 6.35 9.18 -7.79
CA MET A 125 5.14 9.25 -8.61
C MET A 125 4.84 10.72 -8.92
N ASP A 126 4.37 11.01 -10.14
CA ASP A 126 3.72 12.27 -10.48
C ASP A 126 2.20 12.08 -10.66
N PRO A 127 1.37 12.48 -9.68
CA PRO A 127 -0.09 12.44 -9.81
C PRO A 127 -0.64 13.63 -10.61
N ARG A 128 0.19 14.60 -11.01
CA ARG A 128 -0.19 15.85 -11.70
C ARG A 128 -1.26 16.65 -10.97
N THR A 129 -1.16 16.67 -9.64
CA THR A 129 -2.05 17.41 -8.72
C THR A 129 -1.59 18.85 -8.47
N GLU A 130 -0.40 19.24 -8.94
CA GLU A 130 0.06 20.64 -8.97
C GLU A 130 0.00 21.33 -7.60
N ASN A 131 0.30 20.59 -6.53
CA ASN A 131 0.18 21.06 -5.13
C ASN A 131 -1.26 21.47 -4.73
N SER A 132 -2.25 21.33 -5.60
CA SER A 132 -3.62 21.76 -5.34
C SER A 132 -4.36 20.76 -4.46
N PRO A 133 -4.90 21.17 -3.30
CA PRO A 133 -5.72 20.29 -2.47
C PRO A 133 -7.01 19.84 -3.20
N TYR A 134 -7.53 20.64 -4.12
CA TYR A 134 -8.68 20.24 -4.96
C TYR A 134 -8.33 19.01 -5.80
N LEU A 135 -7.27 19.12 -6.61
CA LEU A 135 -6.81 18.03 -7.47
C LEU A 135 -6.37 16.82 -6.64
N GLY A 136 -5.66 17.07 -5.53
CA GLY A 136 -5.20 16.03 -4.60
C GLY A 136 -6.33 15.21 -3.98
N PHE A 137 -7.35 15.85 -3.41
CA PHE A 137 -8.46 15.12 -2.76
C PHE A 137 -9.40 14.44 -3.75
N ILE A 138 -9.54 14.99 -4.96
CA ILE A 138 -10.23 14.29 -6.06
C ILE A 138 -9.44 13.04 -6.43
N TYR A 139 -8.13 13.16 -6.64
CA TYR A 139 -7.24 12.04 -6.95
C TYR A 139 -7.33 10.93 -5.89
N THR A 140 -7.20 11.27 -4.60
CA THR A 140 -7.27 10.27 -3.52
C THR A 140 -8.65 9.62 -3.40
N SER A 141 -9.73 10.38 -3.60
CA SER A 141 -11.09 9.81 -3.59
C SER A 141 -11.26 8.73 -4.67
N PHE A 142 -10.69 8.93 -5.86
CA PHE A 142 -10.69 7.91 -6.91
C PHE A 142 -9.81 6.71 -6.56
N GLN A 143 -8.60 6.95 -6.06
CA GLN A 143 -7.66 5.86 -5.74
C GLN A 143 -8.21 4.94 -4.64
N GLU A 144 -8.76 5.50 -3.56
CA GLU A 144 -9.28 4.69 -2.44
C GLU A 144 -10.54 3.90 -2.82
N ARG A 145 -11.30 4.36 -3.81
CA ARG A 145 -12.47 3.64 -4.32
C ARG A 145 -12.11 2.50 -5.27
N GLU A 146 -11.14 2.72 -6.14
CA GLU A 146 -10.74 1.75 -7.17
C GLU A 146 -9.69 0.76 -6.65
N ARG A 147 -9.20 0.92 -5.41
CA ARG A 147 -8.29 -0.04 -4.78
C ARG A 147 -9.01 -1.39 -4.63
N PRO A 148 -8.53 -2.46 -5.28
CA PRO A 148 -9.12 -3.77 -5.10
C PRO A 148 -8.84 -4.25 -3.69
N SER A 149 -9.87 -4.23 -2.85
CA SER A 149 -9.84 -4.84 -1.53
C SER A 149 -9.75 -6.37 -1.68
N PHE A 150 -8.55 -6.90 -1.90
CA PHE A 150 -8.37 -8.35 -1.84
C PHE A 150 -8.86 -8.85 -0.48
N PRO A 151 -9.53 -10.01 -0.41
CA PRO A 151 -10.22 -10.46 0.78
C PRO A 151 -9.23 -11.00 1.82
N MET A 152 -8.41 -10.11 2.38
CA MET A 152 -7.52 -10.37 3.49
C MET A 152 -7.92 -9.51 4.69
N GLY A 153 -8.99 -9.93 5.36
CA GLY A 153 -9.34 -9.42 6.69
C GLY A 153 -9.90 -7.99 6.72
N THR A 154 -9.21 -7.09 7.43
CA THR A 154 -9.67 -5.75 7.82
C THR A 154 -9.37 -4.64 6.80
N LEU A 155 -8.52 -4.90 5.80
CA LEU A 155 -8.12 -3.91 4.79
C LEU A 155 -9.30 -3.25 4.06
N PRO A 156 -10.32 -4.01 3.61
CA PRO A 156 -11.47 -3.41 2.92
C PRO A 156 -12.28 -2.44 3.79
N ALA A 157 -12.23 -2.60 5.11
CA ALA A 157 -12.91 -1.70 6.04
C ALA A 157 -12.12 -0.40 6.27
N ASP A 158 -10.80 -0.43 6.13
CA ASP A 158 -9.93 0.75 6.23
C ASP A 158 -10.10 1.60 4.96
N GLU A 159 -9.95 0.99 3.77
CA GLU A 159 -10.14 1.64 2.45
C GLU A 159 -11.49 2.37 2.36
N LYS A 160 -12.59 1.69 2.73
CA LYS A 160 -13.93 2.30 2.70
C LYS A 160 -14.06 3.53 3.61
N ARG A 161 -13.39 3.53 4.76
CA ARG A 161 -13.39 4.69 5.67
C ARG A 161 -12.59 5.85 5.07
N HIS A 162 -11.47 5.57 4.41
CA HIS A 162 -10.65 6.58 3.76
C HIS A 162 -11.37 7.17 2.54
N GLU A 163 -11.96 6.34 1.68
CA GLU A 163 -12.82 6.75 0.57
C GLU A 163 -13.92 7.71 1.07
N THR A 164 -14.63 7.30 2.14
CA THR A 164 -15.70 8.12 2.73
C THR A 164 -15.17 9.46 3.24
N ALA A 165 -13.98 9.48 3.85
CA ALA A 165 -13.38 10.71 4.37
C ALA A 165 -13.00 11.68 3.25
N TYR A 166 -12.31 11.21 2.21
CA TYR A 166 -11.93 12.05 1.06
C TYR A 166 -13.14 12.53 0.26
N THR A 167 -14.14 11.65 0.06
CA THR A 167 -15.37 12.02 -0.63
C THR A 167 -16.11 13.15 0.10
N LYS A 168 -16.17 13.12 1.44
CA LYS A 168 -16.76 14.20 2.24
C LYS A 168 -15.99 15.51 2.14
N ILE A 169 -14.67 15.47 1.98
CA ILE A 169 -13.87 16.67 1.75
C ILE A 169 -14.26 17.28 0.40
N VAL A 170 -14.33 16.48 -0.67
CA VAL A 170 -14.74 16.94 -2.00
C VAL A 170 -16.19 17.43 -2.01
N GLU A 171 -17.10 16.76 -1.31
CA GLU A 171 -18.49 17.21 -1.11
C GLU A 171 -18.52 18.60 -0.46
N LYS A 172 -17.71 18.81 0.57
CA LYS A 172 -17.64 20.13 1.21
C LYS A 172 -17.03 21.19 0.29
N LEU A 173 -16.04 20.83 -0.53
CA LEU A 173 -15.48 21.72 -1.55
C LEU A 173 -16.53 22.11 -2.60
N LEU A 174 -17.38 21.18 -3.03
CA LEU A 174 -18.50 21.45 -3.94
C LEU A 174 -19.55 22.39 -3.33
N GLU A 175 -19.73 22.40 -2.01
CA GLU A 175 -20.63 23.35 -1.34
C GLU A 175 -20.06 24.77 -1.26
N ILE A 176 -18.76 24.91 -1.01
CA ILE A 176 -18.12 26.22 -0.74
C ILE A 176 -17.56 26.88 -2.00
N ASP A 177 -17.08 26.10 -2.96
CA ASP A 177 -16.53 26.53 -4.25
C ASP A 177 -16.93 25.54 -5.35
N PRO A 178 -18.21 25.54 -5.77
CA PRO A 178 -18.71 24.60 -6.79
C PRO A 178 -17.95 24.72 -8.12
N ASP A 179 -17.69 25.94 -8.58
CA ASP A 179 -17.09 26.20 -9.89
C ASP A 179 -15.63 25.71 -9.92
N GLY A 180 -14.83 26.09 -8.92
CA GLY A 180 -13.44 25.64 -8.80
C GLY A 180 -13.34 24.11 -8.67
N THR A 181 -14.21 23.51 -7.86
CA THR A 181 -14.21 22.06 -7.65
C THR A 181 -14.60 21.28 -8.91
N VAL A 182 -15.62 21.73 -9.65
CA VAL A 182 -16.04 21.07 -10.91
C VAL A 182 -14.95 21.19 -11.98
N LEU A 183 -14.27 22.34 -12.07
CA LEU A 183 -13.13 22.51 -12.98
C LEU A 183 -11.99 21.56 -12.62
N ALA A 184 -11.68 21.39 -11.34
CA ALA A 184 -10.67 20.45 -10.85
C ALA A 184 -11.04 18.99 -11.16
N ILE A 185 -12.31 18.60 -11.00
CA ILE A 185 -12.80 17.26 -11.39
C ILE A 185 -12.60 17.04 -12.89
N ALA A 186 -13.05 17.99 -13.71
CA ALA A 186 -12.90 17.90 -15.17
C ALA A 186 -11.42 17.83 -15.59
N ASP A 187 -10.53 18.53 -14.87
CA ASP A 187 -9.11 18.50 -15.15
C ASP A 187 -8.46 17.16 -14.83
N MET A 188 -8.74 16.58 -13.66
CA MET A 188 -8.26 15.24 -13.30
C MET A 188 -8.76 14.17 -14.28
N MET A 189 -10.01 14.29 -14.74
CA MET A 189 -10.57 13.40 -15.76
C MET A 189 -9.87 13.54 -17.11
N ARG A 190 -9.60 14.77 -17.56
CA ARG A 190 -8.86 15.04 -18.81
C ARG A 190 -7.42 14.51 -18.75
N LYS A 191 -6.76 14.67 -17.61
CA LYS A 191 -5.42 14.14 -17.36
C LYS A 191 -5.40 12.61 -17.36
N LYS A 192 -6.53 11.96 -17.03
CA LYS A 192 -6.66 10.56 -16.63
C LYS A 192 -5.96 10.32 -15.30
N ILE A 193 -6.67 9.68 -14.38
CA ILE A 193 -6.13 9.30 -13.08
C ILE A 193 -5.00 8.28 -13.30
N SER A 194 -3.76 8.69 -13.04
CA SER A 194 -2.59 7.81 -13.14
C SER A 194 -2.55 6.85 -11.95
N MET A 195 -2.22 5.59 -12.18
CA MET A 195 -2.00 4.65 -11.07
C MET A 195 -0.76 5.05 -10.27
N PRO A 196 -0.75 4.93 -8.93
CA PRO A 196 0.39 5.31 -8.11
C PRO A 196 1.68 4.58 -8.49
N ALA A 197 1.58 3.31 -8.85
CA ALA A 197 2.71 2.47 -9.23
C ALA A 197 2.98 2.41 -10.75
N HIS A 198 2.58 3.43 -11.53
CA HIS A 198 2.78 3.42 -12.98
C HIS A 198 4.25 3.41 -13.45
N LEU A 199 5.20 3.72 -12.56
CA LEU A 199 6.66 3.67 -12.80
C LEU A 199 7.32 2.40 -12.24
N MET A 200 6.55 1.33 -12.04
CA MET A 200 7.06 0.08 -11.48
C MET A 200 8.10 -0.59 -12.40
N TYR A 201 9.26 -0.95 -11.84
CA TYR A 201 10.41 -1.49 -12.57
C TYR A 201 11.20 -2.50 -11.72
N ASP A 202 11.61 -3.63 -12.27
CA ASP A 202 12.33 -4.72 -11.57
C ASP A 202 13.83 -4.78 -11.88
N GLY A 203 14.32 -3.87 -12.73
CA GLY A 203 15.67 -3.89 -13.25
C GLY A 203 15.85 -4.65 -14.58
N GLN A 204 14.77 -5.12 -15.20
CA GLN A 204 14.78 -5.80 -16.51
C GLN A 204 13.70 -5.26 -17.44
N ASP A 205 12.45 -5.16 -16.98
CA ASP A 205 11.30 -4.81 -17.78
C ASP A 205 10.68 -3.49 -17.33
N GLU A 206 10.51 -2.55 -18.26
CA GLU A 206 9.84 -1.27 -18.02
C GLU A 206 8.30 -1.38 -18.06
N GLN A 207 7.76 -2.52 -18.50
CA GLN A 207 6.31 -2.74 -18.56
C GLN A 207 5.81 -3.34 -17.24
N PRO A 208 4.95 -2.65 -16.47
CA PRO A 208 4.54 -3.09 -15.12
C PRO A 208 3.99 -4.53 -15.06
N LEU A 209 3.20 -4.95 -16.06
CA LEU A 209 2.70 -6.33 -16.09
C LEU A 209 3.81 -7.38 -16.27
N ARG A 210 4.85 -7.07 -17.06
CA ARG A 210 6.00 -7.97 -17.25
C ARG A 210 6.87 -8.02 -16.01
N THR A 211 7.09 -6.88 -15.36
CA THR A 211 7.72 -6.76 -14.04
C THR A 211 7.08 -7.70 -13.01
N LEU A 212 5.74 -7.67 -12.90
CA LEU A 212 5.01 -8.51 -11.94
C LEU A 212 5.10 -10.00 -12.27
N LEU A 213 5.05 -10.36 -13.55
CA LEU A 213 5.25 -11.73 -14.02
C LEU A 213 6.65 -12.25 -13.65
N PHE A 214 7.68 -11.41 -13.75
CA PHE A 214 9.04 -11.78 -13.37
C PHE A 214 9.17 -12.09 -11.87
N CYS A 215 8.59 -11.24 -11.03
CA CYS A 215 8.53 -11.45 -9.56
C CYS A 215 7.86 -12.77 -9.16
N CYS A 216 6.89 -13.26 -9.94
CA CYS A 216 6.18 -14.51 -9.64
C CYS A 216 6.84 -15.75 -10.26
N THR A 217 7.54 -15.62 -11.39
CA THR A 217 8.13 -16.76 -12.12
C THR A 217 9.51 -17.17 -11.61
N ALA A 218 10.30 -16.25 -11.05
CA ALA A 218 11.63 -16.55 -10.50
C ALA A 218 11.60 -17.56 -9.32
N ALA A 219 10.47 -17.70 -8.62
CA ALA A 219 10.26 -18.73 -7.60
C ALA A 219 10.32 -20.16 -8.16
N ARG A 220 10.04 -20.36 -9.47
CA ARG A 220 10.05 -21.69 -10.12
C ARG A 220 11.47 -22.20 -10.39
N SER A 221 12.46 -21.32 -10.63
CA SER A 221 13.84 -21.77 -10.90
C SER A 221 14.55 -22.25 -9.64
N LEU A 222 14.25 -21.66 -8.47
CA LEU A 222 14.81 -22.07 -7.19
C LEU A 222 14.26 -23.42 -6.70
N HIS A 223 13.01 -23.76 -7.01
CA HIS A 223 12.43 -25.05 -6.64
C HIS A 223 13.03 -26.23 -7.43
N CYS A 224 13.55 -26.00 -8.64
CA CYS A 224 14.26 -27.03 -9.41
C CYS A 224 15.72 -27.24 -8.99
N GLN A 225 16.31 -26.31 -8.23
CA GLN A 225 17.72 -26.40 -7.79
C GLN A 225 17.89 -27.07 -6.41
N GLY A 226 16.79 -27.31 -5.67
CA GLY A 226 16.81 -27.94 -4.34
C GLY A 226 16.39 -29.42 -4.31
N LEU A 227 16.22 -30.07 -5.46
CA LEU A 227 15.86 -31.50 -5.60
C LEU A 227 16.95 -32.33 -6.29
N ARG A 228 18.24 -31.95 -6.13
CA ARG A 228 19.38 -32.80 -6.49
C ARG A 228 20.23 -33.08 -5.28
#